data_AF-A0A0J1FIS4-F1
#
_entry.id   AF-A0A0J1FIS4-F1
#
_cell.length_a   1.000
_cell.length_b   1.000
_cell.length_c   1.000
_cell.angle_alpha   90.00
_cell.angle_beta   90.00
_cell.angle_gamma   90.00
#
_symmetry.space_group_name_H-M   'P 1'
#
loop_
_entity.id
_entity.type
_entity.pdbx_description
1 polymer ?
#
loop_
_entity_poly.entity_id
_entity_poly.type
_entity_poly.pdbx_seq_one_letter_code
_entity_poly.pdbx_strand_id
1 'polypeptide(L)'
;MVEDRAFPQSEAKLETVIRNLTLDNIRQFYEAELSWVERVRREALPLAESKEIQTKHEVNTMEYTTTNKNGQIYVTVTGGQIQTERDGLALVSACADHGTNLLMLPSTCLSEDFLRLSTCVAGWVLQKLANYNIKAVAVYDVNNTSGRFKAFLSEANQGQAFRVYDNFEDAESRLLGGKL
;
A
#
# COMPACT_ATOMS: atom_id res chain seq x y z
N MET A 1 26.46 -26.33 44.99
CA MET A 1 25.93 -25.26 45.86
C MET A 1 26.08 -23.96 45.08
N VAL A 2 25.06 -23.58 44.31
CA VAL A 2 25.04 -22.34 43.52
C VAL A 2 24.00 -21.47 44.19
N GLU A 3 24.43 -20.36 44.79
CA GLU A 3 23.56 -19.38 45.43
C GLU A 3 22.64 -18.78 44.37
N ASP A 4 21.33 -19.01 44.55
CA ASP A 4 20.27 -18.31 43.86
C ASP A 4 20.29 -16.84 44.32
N ARG A 5 21.02 -16.00 43.57
CA ARG A 5 21.04 -14.55 43.81
C ARG A 5 19.70 -14.00 43.38
N ALA A 6 18.77 -13.89 44.33
CA ALA A 6 17.57 -13.10 44.17
C ALA A 6 17.93 -11.70 43.65
N PHE A 7 17.44 -11.36 42.46
CA PHE A 7 17.62 -10.03 41.87
C PHE A 7 17.06 -8.96 42.83
N PRO A 8 17.84 -7.91 43.16
CA PRO A 8 17.39 -6.91 44.12
C PRO A 8 16.20 -6.13 43.56
N GLN A 9 15.08 -6.17 44.29
CA GLN A 9 13.80 -5.51 43.93
C GLN A 9 13.93 -4.00 43.62
N SER A 10 15.01 -3.36 44.06
CA SER A 10 15.32 -1.96 43.78
C SER A 10 15.77 -1.71 42.32
N GLU A 11 16.50 -2.64 41.72
CA GLU A 11 16.97 -2.53 40.32
C GLU A 11 15.80 -2.66 39.34
N ALA A 12 14.89 -3.61 39.60
CA ALA A 12 13.66 -3.77 38.80
C ALA A 12 12.74 -2.54 38.88
N LYS A 13 12.70 -1.86 40.04
CA LYS A 13 11.96 -0.60 40.21
C LYS A 13 12.61 0.54 39.43
N LEU A 14 13.94 0.68 39.50
CA LEU A 14 14.66 1.71 38.76
C LEU A 14 14.51 1.52 37.24
N GLU A 15 14.67 0.29 36.75
CA GLU A 15 14.49 -0.04 35.33
C GLU A 15 13.08 0.32 34.84
N THR A 16 12.06 0.00 35.63
CA THR A 16 10.66 0.36 35.32
C THR A 16 10.49 1.88 35.23
N VAL A 17 11.07 2.63 36.17
CA VAL A 17 10.99 4.10 36.17
C VAL A 17 11.70 4.68 34.95
N ILE A 18 12.90 4.21 34.61
CA ILE A 18 13.64 4.68 33.43
C ILE A 18 12.85 4.39 32.16
N ARG A 19 12.32 3.17 32.00
CA ARG A 19 11.52 2.80 30.83
C ARG A 19 10.29 3.70 30.67
N ASN A 20 9.59 4.00 31.76
CA ASN A 20 8.44 4.91 31.72
C ASN A 20 8.85 6.33 31.32
N LEU A 21 9.94 6.86 31.90
CA LEU A 21 10.47 8.18 31.53
C LEU A 21 10.91 8.25 30.06
N THR A 22 11.53 7.19 29.54
CA THR A 22 11.91 7.11 28.12
C THR A 22 10.67 7.08 27.23
N LEU A 23 9.65 6.28 27.57
CA LEU A 23 8.40 6.23 26.82
C LEU A 23 7.67 7.59 26.84
N ASP A 24 7.64 8.26 27.99
CA ASP A 24 7.05 9.59 28.12
C ASP A 24 7.81 10.64 27.30
N ASN A 25 9.15 10.57 27.27
CA ASN A 25 9.96 11.47 26.45
C ASN A 25 9.69 11.27 24.95
N ILE A 26 9.67 10.02 24.49
CA ILE A 26 9.35 9.66 23.10
C ILE A 26 7.96 10.16 22.72
N ARG A 27 6.98 9.94 23.62
CA ARG A 27 5.61 10.41 23.43
C ARG A 27 5.55 11.93 23.29
N GLN A 28 6.19 12.67 24.21
CA GLN A 28 6.22 14.14 24.17
C GLN A 28 6.87 14.66 22.89
N PHE A 29 7.92 13.99 22.42
CA PHE A 29 8.56 14.33 21.14
C PHE A 29 7.56 14.18 19.98
N TYR A 30 6.89 13.03 19.85
CA TYR A 30 5.92 12.83 18.76
C TYR A 30 4.70 13.75 18.85
N GLU A 31 4.21 14.05 20.07
CA GLU A 31 3.12 15.01 20.27
C GLU A 31 3.52 16.43 19.83
N ALA A 32 4.75 16.84 20.13
CA ALA A 32 5.30 18.12 19.70
C ALA A 32 5.47 18.19 18.17
N GLU A 33 6.00 17.13 17.55
CA GLU A 33 6.16 17.04 16.09
C GLU A 33 4.80 17.06 15.38
N LEU A 34 3.81 16.31 15.88
CA LEU A 34 2.47 16.31 15.30
C LEU A 34 1.82 17.70 15.38
N SER A 35 1.91 18.34 16.55
CA SER A 35 1.45 19.72 16.75
C SER A 35 2.16 20.70 15.81
N TRP A 36 3.47 20.52 15.59
CA TRP A 36 4.23 21.33 14.63
C TRP A 36 3.73 21.14 13.19
N VAL A 37 3.54 19.90 12.73
CA VAL A 37 3.01 19.59 11.39
C VAL A 37 1.61 20.18 11.19
N GLU A 38 0.73 20.04 12.17
CA GLU A 38 -0.62 20.62 12.12
C GLU A 38 -0.60 22.14 12.04
N ARG A 39 0.29 22.80 12.80
CA ARG A 39 0.49 24.25 12.73
C ARG A 39 1.01 24.67 11.37
N VAL A 40 2.01 23.98 10.82
CA VAL A 40 2.52 24.24 9.46
C VAL A 40 1.38 24.12 8.44
N ARG A 41 0.54 23.09 8.55
CA ARG A 41 -0.63 22.90 7.68
C ARG A 41 -1.64 24.03 7.77
N ARG A 42 -1.94 24.50 8.98
CA ARG A 42 -2.95 25.54 9.19
C ARG A 42 -2.44 26.95 8.89
N GLU A 43 -1.19 27.23 9.22
CA GLU A 43 -0.66 28.60 9.27
C GLU A 43 0.30 28.88 8.11
N ALA A 44 1.21 27.96 7.79
CA ALA A 44 2.26 28.21 6.79
C ALA A 44 1.84 27.80 5.38
N LEU A 45 1.17 26.65 5.22
CA LEU A 45 0.75 26.11 3.92
C LEU A 45 -0.18 27.06 3.14
N PRO A 46 -1.21 27.70 3.75
CA PRO A 46 -2.03 28.69 3.04
C PRO A 46 -1.27 29.93 2.58
N LEU A 47 -0.17 30.26 3.26
CA LEU A 47 0.70 31.40 2.90
C LEU A 47 1.75 31.02 1.85
N ALA A 48 1.99 29.72 1.65
CA ALA A 48 2.97 29.21 0.69
C ALA A 48 2.46 29.24 -0.76
N GLU A 49 1.19 29.59 -1.00
CA GLU A 49 0.63 29.75 -2.34
C GLU A 49 1.08 31.07 -2.99
N SER A 50 2.26 31.05 -3.63
CA SER A 50 2.61 31.95 -4.75
C SER A 50 3.88 31.53 -5.52
N LYS A 51 4.35 30.29 -5.36
CA LYS A 51 5.15 29.62 -6.38
C LYS A 51 4.50 28.29 -6.67
N GLU A 52 3.59 28.28 -7.65
CA GLU A 52 3.34 27.08 -8.45
C GLU A 52 4.70 26.51 -8.87
N ILE A 53 5.16 25.49 -8.16
CA ILE A 53 5.95 24.48 -8.84
C ILE A 53 4.95 23.92 -9.84
N GLN A 54 5.07 24.34 -11.08
CA GLN A 54 4.46 23.67 -12.23
C GLN A 54 5.07 22.27 -12.36
N THR A 55 4.86 21.40 -11.37
CA THR A 55 4.72 19.99 -11.66
C THR A 55 3.41 19.90 -12.43
N LYS A 56 3.51 19.88 -13.76
CA LYS A 56 2.56 19.17 -14.62
C LYS A 56 2.59 17.70 -14.21
N HIS A 57 2.06 17.40 -13.05
CA HIS A 57 1.66 16.07 -12.66
C HIS A 57 0.24 16.27 -12.21
N GLU A 58 -0.69 16.16 -13.17
CA GLU A 58 -2.09 15.89 -12.86
C GLU A 58 -2.09 14.86 -11.73
N VAL A 59 -2.74 15.20 -10.62
CA VAL A 59 -3.13 14.18 -9.65
C VAL A 59 -4.04 13.26 -10.43
N ASN A 60 -3.48 12.17 -10.99
CA ASN A 60 -4.24 11.13 -11.65
C ASN A 60 -5.09 10.50 -10.56
N THR A 61 -6.26 11.08 -10.34
CA THR A 61 -7.17 10.65 -9.28
C THR A 61 -7.71 9.32 -9.78
N MET A 62 -7.16 8.24 -9.24
CA MET A 62 -7.66 6.90 -9.51
C MET A 62 -9.10 6.84 -9.04
N GLU A 63 -10.01 6.62 -9.98
CA GLU A 63 -11.41 6.39 -9.67
C GLU A 63 -11.61 4.91 -9.39
N TYR A 64 -12.39 4.61 -8.36
CA TYR A 64 -12.64 3.25 -7.95
C TYR A 64 -14.10 3.06 -7.52
N THR A 65 -14.56 1.83 -7.65
CA THR A 65 -15.88 1.40 -7.19
C THR A 65 -15.74 0.20 -6.28
N THR A 66 -16.60 0.11 -5.27
CA THR A 66 -16.65 -1.04 -4.37
C THR A 66 -17.80 -1.96 -4.76
N THR A 67 -17.52 -3.25 -4.82
CA THR A 67 -18.55 -4.28 -5.05
C THR A 67 -18.57 -5.23 -3.87
N ASN A 68 -19.77 -5.59 -3.41
CA ASN A 68 -19.98 -6.61 -2.40
C ASN A 68 -20.57 -7.86 -3.05
N LYS A 69 -19.84 -8.98 -2.96
CA LYS A 69 -20.32 -10.30 -3.38
C LYS A 69 -20.03 -11.31 -2.28
N ASN A 70 -21.03 -12.12 -1.94
CA ASN A 70 -20.90 -13.18 -0.93
C ASN A 70 -20.38 -12.70 0.44
N GLY A 71 -20.66 -11.44 0.80
CA GLY A 71 -20.20 -10.83 2.05
C GLY A 71 -18.74 -10.37 2.05
N GLN A 72 -18.04 -10.47 0.92
CA GLN A 72 -16.71 -9.90 0.71
C GLN A 72 -16.80 -8.66 -0.17
N ILE A 73 -16.12 -7.60 0.27
CA ILE A 73 -16.03 -6.33 -0.46
C ILE A 73 -14.70 -6.34 -1.22
N TYR A 74 -14.68 -5.89 -2.46
CA TYR A 74 -13.45 -5.62 -3.20
C TYR A 74 -13.55 -4.30 -3.95
N VAL A 75 -12.39 -3.66 -4.13
CA VAL A 75 -12.24 -2.40 -4.86
C VAL A 75 -11.90 -2.71 -6.31
N THR A 76 -12.57 -2.05 -7.26
CA THR A 76 -12.25 -2.12 -8.69
C THR A 76 -11.85 -0.75 -9.19
N VAL A 77 -10.69 -0.66 -9.85
CA VAL A 77 -10.26 0.60 -10.49
C VAL A 77 -11.07 0.82 -11.76
N THR A 78 -11.76 1.96 -11.86
CA THR A 78 -12.61 2.32 -13.00
C THR A 78 -12.02 3.43 -13.86
N GLY A 79 -11.14 4.25 -13.30
CA GLY A 79 -10.50 5.37 -13.99
C GLY A 79 -9.09 5.65 -13.47
N GLY A 80 -8.24 6.17 -14.35
CA GLY A 80 -6.81 6.38 -14.08
C GLY A 80 -5.93 5.20 -14.48
N GLN A 81 -4.62 5.43 -14.49
CA GLN A 81 -3.60 4.44 -14.87
C GLN A 81 -2.42 4.47 -13.90
N ILE A 82 -1.85 3.30 -13.64
CA ILE A 82 -0.73 3.13 -12.72
C ILE A 82 0.55 3.51 -13.46
N GLN A 83 1.04 4.74 -13.25
CA GLN A 83 2.19 5.30 -13.96
C GLN A 83 3.41 5.48 -13.05
N THR A 84 3.19 5.58 -11.75
CA THR A 84 4.22 5.91 -10.77
C THR A 84 4.10 5.07 -9.50
N GLU A 85 5.12 5.12 -8.66
CA GLU A 85 5.07 4.52 -7.32
C GLU A 85 3.90 5.06 -6.47
N ARG A 86 3.55 6.35 -6.62
CA ARG A 86 2.49 7.00 -5.84
C ARG A 86 1.12 6.39 -6.12
N ASP A 87 0.88 5.96 -7.35
CA ASP A 87 -0.37 5.32 -7.73
C ASP A 87 -0.56 3.99 -6.98
N GLY A 88 0.54 3.27 -6.70
CA GLY A 88 0.50 2.10 -5.84
C GLY A 88 0.04 2.42 -4.41
N LEU A 89 0.40 3.59 -3.87
CA LEU A 89 -0.09 4.03 -2.56
C LEU A 89 -1.55 4.47 -2.62
N ALA A 90 -1.98 5.10 -3.71
CA ALA A 90 -3.39 5.46 -3.92
C ALA A 90 -4.31 4.21 -3.92
N LEU A 91 -3.86 3.10 -4.51
CA LEU A 91 -4.56 1.82 -4.46
C LEU A 91 -4.65 1.24 -3.05
N VAL A 92 -3.58 1.38 -2.25
CA VAL A 92 -3.57 0.99 -0.84
C VAL A 92 -4.59 1.81 -0.04
N SER A 93 -4.61 3.14 -0.24
CA SER A 93 -5.58 4.01 0.42
C SER A 93 -7.01 3.65 0.06
N ALA A 94 -7.30 3.41 -1.23
CA ALA A 94 -8.65 3.00 -1.68
C ALA A 94 -9.13 1.70 -0.99
N CYS A 95 -8.22 0.75 -0.82
CA CYS A 95 -8.50 -0.50 -0.09
C CYS A 95 -8.78 -0.22 1.39
N ALA A 96 -7.94 0.59 2.04
CA ALA A 96 -8.08 0.95 3.45
C ALA A 96 -9.38 1.72 3.74
N ASP A 97 -9.74 2.70 2.90
CA ASP A 97 -10.95 3.52 3.03
C ASP A 97 -12.23 2.68 3.00
N HIS A 98 -12.18 1.54 2.29
CA HIS A 98 -13.30 0.60 2.17
C HIS A 98 -13.18 -0.64 3.06
N GLY A 99 -12.17 -0.70 3.92
CA GLY A 99 -11.98 -1.81 4.86
C GLY A 99 -11.78 -3.16 4.18
N THR A 100 -11.17 -3.20 3.00
CA THR A 100 -10.89 -4.42 2.26
C THR A 100 -9.42 -4.50 1.83
N ASN A 101 -8.92 -5.72 1.66
CA ASN A 101 -7.60 -5.99 1.09
C ASN A 101 -7.72 -6.68 -0.28
N LEU A 102 -8.89 -6.60 -0.93
CA LEU A 102 -9.16 -7.21 -2.21
C LEU A 102 -9.24 -6.15 -3.30
N LEU A 103 -8.41 -6.27 -4.32
CA LEU A 103 -8.27 -5.28 -5.38
C LEU A 103 -8.41 -5.94 -6.77
N MET A 104 -9.26 -5.36 -7.61
CA MET A 104 -9.46 -5.74 -9.00
C MET A 104 -8.90 -4.64 -9.91
N LEU A 105 -8.00 -5.04 -10.81
CA LEU A 105 -7.27 -4.16 -11.72
C LEU A 105 -7.61 -4.50 -13.17
N PRO A 106 -8.52 -3.77 -13.83
CA PRO A 106 -8.77 -3.95 -15.26
C PRO A 106 -7.53 -3.62 -16.10
N SER A 107 -7.41 -4.21 -17.29
CA SER A 107 -6.28 -3.93 -18.21
C SER A 107 -6.10 -2.44 -18.51
N THR A 108 -7.19 -1.67 -18.51
CA THR A 108 -7.17 -0.22 -18.77
C THR A 108 -6.38 0.57 -17.73
N CYS A 109 -6.27 0.08 -16.49
CA CYS A 109 -5.51 0.75 -15.43
C CYS A 109 -4.01 0.46 -15.51
N LEU A 110 -3.58 -0.54 -16.29
CA LEU A 110 -2.17 -0.86 -16.49
C LEU A 110 -1.60 0.06 -17.57
N SER A 111 -0.79 1.03 -17.16
CA SER A 111 -0.14 1.96 -18.10
C SER A 111 0.98 1.28 -18.90
N GLU A 112 1.43 1.92 -19.97
CA GLU A 112 2.63 1.49 -20.71
C GLU A 112 3.87 1.44 -19.79
N ASP A 113 3.98 2.37 -18.84
CA ASP A 113 5.08 2.37 -17.87
C ASP A 113 5.01 1.17 -16.94
N PHE A 114 3.81 0.70 -16.58
CA PHE A 114 3.65 -0.55 -15.81
C PHE A 114 4.10 -1.77 -16.63
N LEU A 115 3.74 -1.83 -17.92
CA LEU A 115 4.11 -2.93 -18.81
C LEU A 115 5.63 -2.94 -19.11
N ARG A 116 6.25 -1.75 -19.14
CA ARG A 116 7.68 -1.59 -19.43
C ARG A 116 8.53 -1.73 -18.16
N LEU A 117 8.95 -2.95 -17.83
CA LEU A 117 9.71 -3.27 -16.60
C LEU A 117 10.97 -2.42 -16.31
N SER A 118 11.58 -1.77 -17.32
CA SER A 118 12.72 -0.86 -17.09
C SER A 118 12.35 0.40 -16.30
N THR A 119 11.07 0.75 -16.20
CA THR A 119 10.58 1.89 -15.40
C THR A 119 10.49 1.58 -13.91
N CYS A 120 10.60 0.30 -13.52
CA CYS A 120 10.42 -0.21 -12.16
C CYS A 120 9.01 -0.01 -11.55
N VAL A 121 8.05 0.56 -12.28
CA VAL A 121 6.70 0.89 -11.78
C VAL A 121 5.96 -0.35 -11.28
N ALA A 122 5.92 -1.42 -12.06
CA ALA A 122 5.28 -2.67 -11.65
C ALA A 122 5.88 -3.22 -10.35
N GLY A 123 7.22 -3.23 -10.23
CA GLY A 123 7.91 -3.70 -9.04
C GLY A 123 7.52 -2.91 -7.78
N TRP A 124 7.54 -1.57 -7.86
CA TRP A 124 7.15 -0.71 -6.74
C TRP A 124 5.70 -0.93 -6.30
N VAL A 125 4.79 -1.06 -7.27
CA VAL A 125 3.36 -1.27 -6.98
C VAL A 125 3.13 -2.64 -6.35
N LEU A 126 3.67 -3.72 -6.94
CA LEU A 126 3.55 -5.07 -6.38
C LEU A 126 4.17 -5.18 -4.99
N GLN A 127 5.31 -4.53 -4.76
CA GLN A 127 5.94 -4.49 -3.44
C GLN A 127 5.02 -3.82 -2.41
N LYS A 128 4.35 -2.71 -2.75
CA LYS A 128 3.36 -2.09 -1.84
C LYS A 128 2.19 -3.03 -1.58
N LEU A 129 1.61 -3.64 -2.61
CA LEU A 129 0.50 -4.59 -2.44
C LEU A 129 0.89 -5.74 -1.50
N ALA A 130 2.09 -6.30 -1.67
CA ALA A 130 2.63 -7.32 -0.79
C ALA A 130 2.83 -6.81 0.66
N ASN A 131 3.45 -5.63 0.83
CA ASN A 131 3.72 -5.05 2.15
C ASN A 131 2.44 -4.77 2.95
N TYR A 132 1.37 -4.36 2.28
CA TYR A 132 0.07 -4.08 2.90
C TYR A 132 -0.86 -5.29 2.89
N ASN A 133 -0.38 -6.47 2.46
CA ASN A 133 -1.15 -7.71 2.36
C ASN A 133 -2.44 -7.54 1.54
N ILE A 134 -2.37 -6.73 0.49
CA ILE A 134 -3.44 -6.53 -0.49
C ILE A 134 -3.31 -7.61 -1.54
N LYS A 135 -4.41 -8.31 -1.77
CA LYS A 135 -4.58 -9.33 -2.80
C LYS A 135 -5.16 -8.67 -4.02
N ALA A 136 -4.32 -8.45 -5.01
CA ALA A 136 -4.71 -7.85 -6.27
C ALA A 136 -4.85 -8.93 -7.36
N VAL A 137 -5.88 -8.76 -8.18
CA VAL A 137 -6.07 -9.54 -9.39
C VAL A 137 -6.21 -8.59 -10.57
N ALA A 138 -5.39 -8.79 -11.60
CA ALA A 138 -5.46 -8.05 -12.84
C ALA A 138 -6.17 -8.85 -13.93
N VAL A 139 -7.03 -8.17 -14.71
CA VAL A 139 -7.66 -8.73 -15.90
C VAL A 139 -6.90 -8.22 -17.11
N TYR A 140 -6.06 -9.06 -17.70
CA TYR A 140 -5.17 -8.68 -18.79
C TYR A 140 -4.84 -9.88 -19.67
N ASP A 141 -4.94 -9.71 -21.00
CA ASP A 141 -4.64 -10.77 -21.96
C ASP A 141 -3.13 -11.01 -22.05
N VAL A 142 -2.69 -12.10 -21.41
CA VAL A 142 -1.28 -12.48 -21.34
C VAL A 142 -0.76 -12.94 -22.71
N ASN A 143 -1.63 -13.38 -23.63
CA ASN A 143 -1.23 -13.88 -24.94
C ASN A 143 -0.73 -12.78 -25.86
N ASN A 144 -1.21 -11.55 -25.68
CA ASN A 144 -0.77 -10.39 -26.44
C ASN A 144 0.58 -9.82 -25.95
N THR A 145 1.20 -10.44 -24.93
CA THR A 145 2.46 -9.96 -24.37
C THR A 145 3.60 -10.95 -24.54
N SER A 146 4.77 -10.44 -24.89
CA SER A 146 5.97 -11.23 -25.13
C SER A 146 7.18 -10.72 -24.34
N GLY A 147 8.25 -11.52 -24.30
CA GLY A 147 9.51 -11.14 -23.68
C GLY A 147 9.47 -11.06 -22.15
N ARG A 148 10.16 -10.06 -21.59
CA ARG A 148 10.42 -9.95 -20.15
C ARG A 148 9.16 -9.76 -19.31
N PHE A 149 8.16 -9.05 -19.83
CA PHE A 149 6.91 -8.85 -19.09
C PHE A 149 6.13 -10.16 -18.92
N LYS A 150 6.12 -11.03 -19.94
CA LYS A 150 5.51 -12.36 -19.83
C LYS A 150 6.19 -13.21 -18.76
N ALA A 151 7.53 -13.16 -18.67
CA ALA A 151 8.27 -13.83 -17.61
C ALA A 151 7.92 -13.28 -16.23
N PHE A 152 7.83 -11.95 -16.10
CA PHE A 152 7.40 -11.27 -14.89
C PHE A 152 5.97 -11.68 -14.47
N LEU A 153 5.01 -11.75 -15.39
CA LEU A 153 3.65 -12.20 -15.09
C LEU A 153 3.62 -13.66 -14.61
N SER A 154 4.44 -14.52 -15.21
CA SER A 154 4.57 -15.93 -14.79
C SER A 154 5.09 -16.07 -13.36
N GLU A 155 6.06 -15.23 -12.97
CA GLU A 155 6.58 -15.16 -11.61
C GLU A 155 5.55 -14.56 -10.64
N ALA A 156 4.92 -13.45 -11.03
CA ALA A 156 3.93 -12.77 -10.20
C ALA A 156 2.75 -13.71 -9.89
N ASN A 157 2.29 -14.50 -10.88
CA ASN A 157 1.23 -15.49 -10.71
C ASN A 157 1.56 -16.60 -9.69
N GLN A 158 2.83 -16.87 -9.41
CA GLN A 158 3.27 -17.80 -8.36
C GLN A 158 3.22 -17.17 -6.97
N GLY A 159 3.21 -15.84 -6.90
CA GLY A 159 3.07 -15.09 -5.67
C GLY A 159 1.65 -15.15 -5.08
N GLN A 160 1.52 -14.56 -3.89
CA GLN A 160 0.24 -14.44 -3.19
C GLN A 160 -0.39 -13.05 -3.38
N ALA A 161 0.41 -11.99 -3.57
CA ALA A 161 -0.12 -10.63 -3.58
C ALA A 161 -0.77 -10.21 -4.91
N PHE A 162 -0.32 -10.75 -6.04
CA PHE A 162 -0.78 -10.31 -7.37
C PHE A 162 -0.92 -11.49 -8.31
N ARG A 163 -2.05 -11.58 -9.02
CA ARG A 163 -2.27 -12.57 -10.09
C ARG A 163 -2.94 -11.94 -11.29
N VAL A 164 -2.77 -12.54 -12.46
CA VAL A 164 -3.33 -12.09 -13.74
C VAL A 164 -4.19 -13.20 -14.35
N TYR A 165 -5.35 -12.82 -14.86
CA TYR A 165 -6.28 -13.68 -15.58
C TYR A 165 -6.75 -13.01 -16.87
N ASP A 166 -7.12 -13.82 -17.86
CA ASP A 166 -7.55 -13.35 -19.17
C ASP A 166 -9.01 -12.83 -19.18
N ASN A 167 -9.80 -13.16 -18.16
CA ASN A 167 -11.20 -12.76 -18.05
C ASN A 167 -11.58 -12.33 -16.61
N PHE A 168 -12.65 -11.54 -16.51
CA PHE A 168 -13.12 -10.97 -15.25
C PHE A 168 -13.74 -12.02 -14.31
N GLU A 169 -14.41 -13.03 -14.85
CA GLU A 169 -15.12 -14.04 -14.06
C GLU A 169 -14.16 -14.94 -13.27
N ASP A 170 -13.09 -15.40 -13.91
CA ASP A 170 -12.02 -16.16 -13.27
C ASP A 170 -11.29 -15.32 -12.23
N ALA A 171 -11.02 -14.05 -12.57
CA ALA A 171 -10.39 -13.10 -11.66
C ALA A 171 -11.23 -12.88 -10.40
N GLU A 172 -12.54 -12.64 -10.56
CA GLU A 172 -13.47 -12.39 -9.46
C GLU A 172 -13.65 -13.65 -8.60
N SER A 173 -13.84 -14.82 -9.24
CA SER A 173 -13.92 -16.11 -8.54
C SER A 173 -12.68 -16.37 -7.69
N ARG A 174 -11.49 -16.02 -8.19
CA ARG A 174 -10.23 -16.17 -7.45
C ARG A 174 -10.06 -15.17 -6.32
N LEU A 175 -10.51 -13.94 -6.52
CA LEU A 175 -10.48 -12.90 -5.49
C LEU A 175 -11.37 -13.26 -4.30
N LEU A 176 -12.56 -13.81 -4.58
CA LEU A 176 -13.56 -14.21 -3.57
C LEU A 176 -13.33 -15.62 -2.99
N GLY A 177 -12.65 -16.50 -3.74
CA GLY A 177 -12.44 -17.92 -3.43
C GLY A 177 -11.49 -18.24 -2.28
N GLY A 178 -10.94 -17.22 -1.60
CA GLY A 178 -10.32 -17.36 -0.26
C GLY A 178 -9.03 -18.19 -0.16
N LYS A 179 -8.53 -18.82 -1.22
CA LYS A 179 -7.22 -19.50 -1.23
C LYS A 179 -6.33 -18.99 -2.35
N LEU A 180 -5.32 -18.22 -1.95
CA LEU A 180 -4.10 -18.04 -2.71
C LEU A 180 -3.10 -19.11 -2.30
#